data_AF-A0A1Y4L0Z5-F1
#
_entry.id   AF-A0A1Y4L0Z5-F1
#
_cell.length_a   1.000
_cell.length_b   1.000
_cell.length_c   1.000
_cell.angle_alpha   90.00
_cell.angle_beta   90.00
_cell.angle_gamma   90.00
#
_symmetry.space_group_name_H-M   'P 1'
#
loop_
_entity.id
_entity.type
_entity.pdbx_description
1 polymer ?
#
loop_
_entity_poly.entity_id
_entity_poly.type
_entity_poly.pdbx_seq_one_letter_code
_entity_poly.pdbx_strand_id
1 'polypeptide(L)'
;MKRLGKYLYLGYFGGSLYVTLEVFWRSRSHWTMFVLAAILFVLIGLLNEIWTSWRLIPQAVAGALIATAAELVTGCIVNIWLGWHVWDYSDMPGNLLGQICPQFALLWVLLAAVAIVLDDLIRWRFFDEERPHYRL
;
A
#
# COMPACT_ATOMS: atom_id res chain seq x y z
N MET A 1 -17.37 -13.70 -11.75
CA MET A 1 -16.46 -14.55 -10.95
C MET A 1 -14.98 -14.32 -11.24
N LYS A 2 -14.51 -14.34 -12.50
CA LYS A 2 -13.08 -14.11 -12.85
C LYS A 2 -12.47 -12.79 -12.31
N ARG A 3 -13.20 -11.67 -12.36
CA ARG A 3 -12.71 -10.36 -11.87
C ARG A 3 -12.59 -10.27 -10.34
N LEU A 4 -13.52 -10.88 -9.59
CA LEU A 4 -13.46 -10.87 -8.13
C LEU A 4 -12.27 -11.71 -7.64
N GLY A 5 -12.06 -12.89 -8.22
CA GLY A 5 -10.90 -13.73 -7.92
C GLY A 5 -9.57 -13.01 -8.15
N LYS A 6 -9.48 -12.19 -9.21
CA LYS A 6 -8.31 -11.34 -9.47
C LYS A 6 -8.01 -10.39 -8.32
N TYR A 7 -8.98 -9.55 -7.92
CA TYR A 7 -8.75 -8.57 -6.86
C TYR A 7 -8.53 -9.21 -5.49
N LEU A 8 -9.17 -10.35 -5.20
CA LEU A 8 -8.90 -11.11 -3.98
C LEU A 8 -7.46 -11.65 -3.96
N TYR A 9 -6.97 -12.17 -5.10
CA TYR A 9 -5.58 -12.61 -5.22
C TYR A 9 -4.59 -11.46 -5.05
N LEU A 10 -4.81 -10.33 -5.75
CA LEU A 10 -3.96 -9.15 -5.66
C LEU A 10 -3.91 -8.59 -4.23
N GLY A 11 -5.08 -8.44 -3.59
CA GLY A 11 -5.16 -7.99 -2.20
C GLY A 11 -4.47 -8.96 -1.24
N TYR A 12 -4.69 -10.27 -1.40
CA TYR A 12 -4.01 -11.29 -0.58
C TYR A 12 -2.49 -11.25 -0.77
N PHE A 13 -2.01 -11.14 -2.00
CA PHE A 13 -0.58 -11.03 -2.31
C PHE A 13 0.03 -9.76 -1.69
N GLY A 14 -0.58 -8.61 -1.92
CA GLY A 14 -0.11 -7.32 -1.38
C GLY A 14 -0.12 -7.28 0.15
N GLY A 15 -1.20 -7.74 0.77
CA GLY A 15 -1.31 -7.85 2.23
C GLY A 15 -0.26 -8.78 2.83
N SER A 16 -0.07 -9.97 2.23
CA SER A 16 0.92 -10.95 2.69
C SER A 16 2.35 -10.42 2.54
N LEU A 17 2.64 -9.76 1.42
CA LEU A 17 3.94 -9.16 1.16
C LEU A 17 4.26 -8.08 2.20
N TYR A 18 3.32 -7.17 2.47
CA TYR A 18 3.51 -6.13 3.47
C TYR A 18 3.74 -6.70 4.87
N VAL A 19 2.89 -7.63 5.32
CA VAL A 19 3.04 -8.27 6.64
C VAL A 19 4.38 -8.99 6.75
N THR A 20 4.83 -9.64 5.67
CA THR A 20 6.14 -10.30 5.63
C THR A 20 7.27 -9.28 5.82
N LEU A 21 7.24 -8.17 5.08
CA LEU A 21 8.21 -7.07 5.23
C LEU A 21 8.19 -6.50 6.65
N GLU A 22 7.00 -6.30 7.23
CA GLU A 22 6.85 -5.76 8.58
C GLU A 22 7.39 -6.73 9.63
N VAL A 23 7.14 -8.04 9.49
CA VAL A 23 7.71 -9.05 10.38
C VAL A 23 9.23 -9.10 10.26
N PHE A 24 9.80 -9.00 9.07
CA PHE A 24 11.27 -8.94 8.92
C PHE A 24 11.87 -7.68 9.56
N TRP A 25 11.18 -6.54 9.49
CA TRP A 25 11.68 -5.26 10.03
C TRP A 25 11.44 -5.09 11.54
N ARG A 26 10.25 -5.46 12.03
CA ARG A 26 9.76 -5.20 13.40
C ARG A 26 9.58 -6.46 14.24
N SER A 27 9.81 -7.65 13.68
CA SER A 27 9.54 -8.96 14.32
C SER A 27 8.07 -9.21 14.72
N ARG A 28 7.14 -8.34 14.31
CA ARG A 28 5.70 -8.47 14.57
C ARG A 28 4.90 -7.72 13.51
N SER A 29 3.65 -8.13 13.32
CA SER A 29 2.64 -7.40 12.53
C SER A 29 1.27 -7.63 13.17
N HIS A 30 0.31 -6.76 12.87
CA HIS A 30 -1.06 -6.89 13.33
C HIS A 30 -1.98 -7.17 12.14
N TRP A 31 -3.02 -7.98 12.33
CA TRP A 31 -3.91 -8.38 11.23
C TRP A 31 -4.61 -7.19 10.54
N THR A 32 -4.79 -6.07 11.24
CA THR A 32 -5.29 -4.82 10.65
C THR A 32 -4.36 -4.26 9.57
N MET A 33 -3.05 -4.46 9.72
CA MET A 33 -2.05 -4.04 8.73
C MET A 33 -2.15 -4.88 7.46
N PHE A 34 -2.45 -6.19 7.59
CA PHE A 34 -2.75 -7.04 6.44
C PHE A 34 -3.94 -6.47 5.64
N VAL A 35 -5.03 -6.14 6.33
CA VAL A 35 -6.25 -5.61 5.69
C VAL A 35 -5.97 -4.27 5.02
N LEU A 36 -5.29 -3.36 5.71
CA LEU A 36 -4.91 -2.06 5.16
C LEU A 36 -4.03 -2.22 3.90
N ALA A 37 -2.98 -3.05 3.98
CA ALA A 37 -2.07 -3.28 2.87
C ALA A 37 -2.76 -3.97 1.68
N ALA A 38 -3.66 -4.93 1.93
CA ALA A 38 -4.45 -5.59 0.89
C ALA A 38 -5.33 -4.59 0.14
N ILE A 39 -6.01 -3.69 0.86
CA ILE A 39 -6.84 -2.63 0.27
C ILE A 39 -5.96 -1.66 -0.52
N LEU A 40 -4.85 -1.20 0.06
CA LEU A 40 -3.95 -0.25 -0.59
C LEU A 40 -3.33 -0.81 -1.87
N PHE A 41 -2.90 -2.08 -1.88
CA PHE A 41 -2.34 -2.71 -3.07
C PHE A 41 -3.36 -2.73 -4.22
N VAL A 42 -4.62 -3.11 -3.93
CA VAL A 42 -5.69 -3.09 -4.94
C VAL A 42 -6.02 -1.67 -5.39
N LEU A 43 -6.12 -0.70 -4.47
CA LEU A 43 -6.44 0.69 -4.82
C LEU A 43 -5.36 1.34 -5.67
N ILE A 44 -4.08 1.12 -5.34
CA ILE A 44 -2.95 1.64 -6.10
C ILE A 44 -2.90 0.99 -7.49
N GLY A 45 -3.12 -0.33 -7.58
CA GLY A 45 -3.22 -1.04 -8.85
C GLY A 45 -4.38 -0.53 -9.72
N LEU A 46 -5.54 -0.28 -9.14
CA LEU A 46 -6.68 0.34 -9.84
C LEU A 46 -6.38 1.77 -10.31
N LEU A 47 -5.66 2.55 -9.49
CA LEU A 47 -5.25 3.91 -9.86
C LEU A 47 -4.34 3.89 -11.09
N ASN A 48 -3.39 2.95 -11.14
CA ASN A 48 -2.49 2.76 -12.29
C ASN A 48 -3.27 2.47 -13.58
N GLU A 49 -4.25 1.57 -13.52
CA GLU A 49 -5.06 1.18 -14.67
C GLU A 49 -5.90 2.34 -15.24
N ILE A 50 -6.46 3.18 -14.35
CA ILE A 50 -7.21 4.39 -14.75
C ILE A 50 -6.26 5.43 -15.33
N TRP A 51 -5.10 5.60 -14.68
CA TRP A 51 -4.09 6.57 -15.08
C TRP A 51 -3.08 5.94 -16.05
N THR A 52 -3.54 5.58 -17.25
CA THR A 52 -2.75 4.92 -18.32
C THR A 52 -1.59 5.75 -18.88
N SER A 53 -1.30 6.92 -18.32
CA SER A 53 -0.05 7.60 -18.61
C SER A 53 1.05 6.80 -17.94
N TRP A 54 1.90 6.13 -18.72
CA TRP A 54 3.01 5.28 -18.29
C TRP A 54 4.10 5.97 -17.43
N ARG A 55 3.80 7.07 -16.75
CA ARG A 55 4.68 7.85 -15.89
C ARG A 55 4.58 7.30 -14.46
N LEU A 56 5.58 6.52 -14.06
CA LEU A 56 5.58 5.83 -12.78
C LEU A 56 5.62 6.79 -11.58
N ILE A 57 6.41 7.87 -11.67
CA ILE A 57 6.64 8.78 -10.53
C ILE A 57 5.35 9.50 -10.09
N PRO A 58 4.58 10.17 -10.97
CA PRO A 58 3.32 10.81 -10.56
C PRO A 58 2.31 9.84 -9.95
N GLN A 59 2.20 8.63 -10.50
CA GLN A 59 1.31 7.61 -9.96
C GLN A 59 1.77 7.11 -8.60
N ALA A 60 3.07 6.87 -8.41
CA ALA A 60 3.64 6.47 -7.13
C ALA A 60 3.42 7.54 -6.05
N VAL A 61 3.56 8.82 -6.40
CA VAL A 61 3.25 9.93 -5.50
C VAL A 61 1.76 9.95 -5.14
N ALA A 62 0.86 9.78 -6.12
CA ALA A 62 -0.58 9.71 -5.85
C ALA A 62 -0.94 8.49 -4.98
N GLY A 63 -0.34 7.33 -5.25
CA GLY A 63 -0.50 6.12 -4.43
C GLY A 63 0.01 6.31 -3.01
N ALA A 64 1.12 7.01 -2.82
CA ALA A 64 1.66 7.35 -1.50
C ALA A 64 0.75 8.29 -0.70
N LEU A 65 0.13 9.26 -1.36
CA LEU A 65 -0.86 10.15 -0.72
C LEU A 65 -2.09 9.36 -0.25
N ILE A 66 -2.58 8.43 -1.07
CA ILE A 66 -3.68 7.53 -0.69
C ILE A 66 -3.26 6.65 0.50
N ALA A 67 -2.07 6.06 0.45
CA ALA A 67 -1.54 5.22 1.52
C ALA A 67 -1.40 5.99 2.84
N THR A 68 -0.83 7.20 2.78
CA THR A 68 -0.66 8.07 3.96
C THR A 68 -2.01 8.48 4.56
N ALA A 69 -3.00 8.82 3.72
CA ALA A 69 -4.34 9.16 4.20
C ALA A 69 -5.03 7.95 4.84
N ALA A 70 -4.92 6.77 4.23
CA ALA A 70 -5.49 5.54 4.77
C ALA A 70 -4.80 5.09 6.06
N GLU A 71 -3.48 5.26 6.16
CA GLU A 71 -2.70 5.02 7.38
C GLU A 71 -3.17 5.93 8.51
N LEU A 72 -3.37 7.22 8.26
CA LEU A 72 -3.91 8.16 9.25
C LEU A 72 -5.29 7.73 9.75
N VAL A 73 -6.23 7.44 8.84
CA VAL A 73 -7.58 7.00 9.20
C VAL A 73 -7.54 5.71 10.00
N THR A 74 -6.74 4.73 9.55
CA THR A 74 -6.59 3.44 10.22
C THR A 74 -5.98 3.63 11.61
N GLY A 75 -4.95 4.45 11.75
CA GLY A 75 -4.31 4.77 13.02
C GLY A 75 -5.27 5.43 14.00
N CYS A 76 -6.09 6.38 13.54
CA CYS A 76 -7.14 6.97 14.36
C CYS A 76 -8.14 5.91 14.87
N ILE A 77 -8.49 4.92 14.06
CA ILE A 77 -9.40 3.84 14.47
C ILE A 77 -8.69 2.88 15.43
N VAL A 78 -7.58 2.27 15.02
CA VAL A 78 -6.98 1.15 15.73
C VAL A 78 -6.15 1.59 16.94
N ASN A 79 -5.47 2.73 16.86
CA ASN A 79 -4.59 3.20 17.92
C ASN A 79 -5.29 4.19 18.86
N ILE A 80 -6.05 5.14 18.33
CA ILE A 80 -6.69 6.18 19.17
C ILE A 80 -8.04 5.69 19.71
N TRP A 81 -8.96 5.28 18.83
CA TRP A 81 -10.31 4.89 19.26
C TRP A 81 -10.32 3.55 19.99
N LEU A 82 -9.65 2.53 19.43
CA LEU A 82 -9.65 1.17 19.99
C LEU A 82 -8.51 0.91 21.00
N GLY A 83 -7.49 1.79 21.05
CA GLY A 83 -6.40 1.66 22.01
C GLY A 83 -5.50 0.44 21.80
N TRP A 84 -5.40 -0.09 20.57
CA TRP A 84 -4.61 -1.30 20.30
C TRP A 84 -3.11 -1.03 20.16
N HIS A 85 -2.70 0.24 20.04
CA HIS A 85 -1.30 0.67 19.98
C HIS A 85 -0.44 -0.17 19.01
N VAL A 86 -0.99 -0.42 17.82
CA VAL A 86 -0.36 -1.22 16.76
C VAL A 86 0.98 -0.62 16.34
N TRP A 87 1.03 0.70 16.17
CA TRP A 87 2.24 1.48 15.96
C TRP A 87 2.14 2.85 16.66
N ASP A 88 3.28 3.52 16.78
CA ASP A 88 3.38 4.84 17.37
C ASP A 88 4.54 5.61 16.71
N TYR A 89 4.23 6.76 16.10
CA TYR A 89 5.18 7.67 15.49
C TYR A 89 5.29 9.01 16.25
N SER A 90 4.82 9.08 17.50
CA SER A 90 4.80 10.31 18.29
C SER A 90 6.20 10.94 18.49
N ASP A 91 7.24 10.11 18.50
CA ASP A 91 8.65 10.56 18.63
C ASP A 91 9.27 11.00 17.30
N MET A 92 8.57 10.84 16.17
CA MET A 92 9.08 11.20 14.85
C MET A 92 8.82 12.68 14.53
N PRO A 93 9.80 13.41 13.97
CA PRO A 93 9.61 14.82 13.68
C PRO A 93 8.61 15.02 12.53
N GLY A 94 7.65 15.93 12.74
CA GLY A 94 6.58 16.22 11.79
C GLY A 94 5.45 15.18 11.79
N ASN A 95 5.34 14.35 12.84
CA ASN A 95 4.22 13.44 12.96
C ASN A 95 2.87 14.17 13.11
N LEU A 96 1.80 13.51 12.68
CA LEU A 96 0.43 13.94 12.91
C LEU A 96 -0.28 12.89 13.76
N LEU A 97 -0.73 13.28 14.96
CA LEU A 97 -1.41 12.43 15.95
C LEU A 97 -0.63 11.16 16.32
N GLY A 98 0.68 11.12 16.11
CA GLY A 98 1.49 9.90 16.25
C GLY A 98 1.15 8.79 15.24
N GLN A 99 0.33 9.06 14.21
CA GLN A 99 -0.16 8.03 13.28
C GLN A 99 0.53 8.04 11.93
N ILE A 100 0.92 9.21 11.42
CA ILE A 100 1.69 9.37 10.18
C ILE A 100 2.84 10.33 10.41
N CYS A 101 3.88 10.26 9.58
CA CYS A 101 4.97 11.23 9.56
C CYS A 101 5.56 11.36 8.14
N PRO A 102 6.23 12.48 7.80
CA PRO A 102 6.76 12.71 6.45
C PRO A 102 7.79 11.66 6.01
N GLN A 103 8.52 11.05 6.94
CA GLN A 103 9.51 10.01 6.67
C GLN A 103 8.84 8.75 6.10
N PHE A 104 7.74 8.30 6.73
CA PHE A 104 6.97 7.16 6.23
C PHE A 104 6.14 7.52 5.00
N ALA A 105 5.64 8.76 4.88
CA ALA A 105 5.01 9.23 3.65
C ALA A 105 5.96 9.17 2.44
N LEU A 106 7.25 9.46 2.64
CA LEU A 106 8.26 9.29 1.58
C LEU A 106 8.53 7.82 1.28
N LEU A 107 8.58 6.96 2.32
CA LEU A 107 8.70 5.52 2.13
C LEU A 107 7.52 4.95 1.33
N TRP A 108 6.31 5.50 1.53
CA TRP A 108 5.13 5.13 0.76
C TRP A 108 5.27 5.43 -0.74
N VAL A 109 6.06 6.42 -1.16
CA VAL A 109 6.34 6.67 -2.59
C VAL A 109 7.11 5.49 -3.19
N LEU A 110 8.14 5.02 -2.48
CA LEU A 110 8.92 3.86 -2.92
C LEU A 110 8.06 2.58 -2.93
N LEU A 111 7.30 2.35 -1.85
CA LEU A 111 6.42 1.18 -1.76
C LEU A 111 5.31 1.21 -2.81
N ALA A 112 4.72 2.38 -3.10
CA ALA A 112 3.71 2.53 -4.14
C ALA A 112 4.30 2.26 -5.53
N ALA A 113 5.51 2.75 -5.83
CA ALA A 113 6.19 2.44 -7.09
C ALA A 113 6.41 0.92 -7.25
N VAL A 114 6.88 0.24 -6.20
CA VAL A 114 7.05 -1.22 -6.21
C VAL A 114 5.69 -1.92 -6.36
N ALA A 115 4.65 -1.45 -5.66
CA ALA A 115 3.31 -2.03 -5.74
C ALA A 115 2.74 -1.93 -7.16
N ILE A 116 2.88 -0.79 -7.84
CA ILE A 116 2.46 -0.60 -9.23
C ILE A 116 3.15 -1.62 -10.15
N VAL A 117 4.48 -1.74 -10.04
CA VAL A 117 5.27 -2.66 -10.88
C VAL A 117 4.88 -4.12 -10.63
N LEU A 118 4.67 -4.49 -9.36
CA LEU A 118 4.26 -5.84 -9.00
C LEU A 118 2.82 -6.15 -9.44
N ASP A 119 1.89 -5.21 -9.30
CA ASP A 119 0.50 -5.37 -9.73
C ASP A 119 0.45 -5.67 -11.24
N ASP A 120 1.14 -4.87 -12.06
CA ASP A 120 1.17 -5.08 -13.51
C ASP A 120 1.88 -6.38 -13.90
N LEU A 121 2.97 -6.74 -13.21
CA LEU A 121 3.67 -8.01 -13.44
C LEU A 121 2.76 -9.21 -13.15
N ILE A 122 2.00 -9.16 -12.06
CA ILE A 122 1.05 -10.22 -11.68
C ILE A 122 -0.08 -10.30 -12.69
N ARG A 123 -0.64 -9.15 -13.09
CA ARG A 123 -1.70 -9.05 -14.10
C ARG A 123 -1.28 -9.62 -15.44
N TRP A 124 -0.11 -9.23 -15.93
CA TRP A 124 0.46 -9.78 -17.14
C TRP A 124 0.69 -11.29 -17.04
N ARG A 125 1.27 -11.78 -15.94
CA ARG A 125 1.70 -13.18 -15.82
C ARG A 125 0.57 -14.17 -15.53
N PHE A 126 -0.44 -13.75 -14.77
CA PHE A 126 -1.49 -14.62 -14.23
C PHE A 126 -2.89 -14.30 -14.75
N PHE A 127 -3.10 -13.13 -15.35
CA PHE A 127 -4.41 -12.68 -15.83
C PHE A 127 -4.43 -12.31 -17.32
N ASP A 128 -3.35 -12.62 -18.06
CA ASP A 128 -3.20 -12.38 -19.51
C ASP A 128 -3.46 -10.91 -19.92
N GLU A 129 -3.13 -9.96 -19.04
CA GLU A 129 -3.22 -8.52 -19.34
C GLU A 129 -1.99 -8.02 -20.13
N GLU A 130 -2.03 -6.77 -20.61
CA GLU A 130 -0.93 -6.21 -21.41
C GLU A 130 0.39 -6.15 -20.63
N ARG A 131 1.51 -6.31 -21.36
CA ARG A 131 2.84 -6.21 -20.75
C ARG A 131 3.11 -4.77 -20.28
N PRO A 132 3.64 -4.55 -19.07
CA PRO A 132 3.93 -3.21 -18.58
C PRO A 132 5.04 -2.51 -19.39
N HIS A 133 4.83 -1.23 -19.73
CA HIS A 133 5.77 -0.37 -20.46
C HIS A 133 5.95 0.98 -19.76
N TYR A 134 6.75 1.06 -18.70
CA TYR A 134 6.96 2.32 -17.98
C TYR A 134 7.89 3.29 -18.71
N ARG A 135 7.57 4.59 -18.62
CA ARG A 135 8.45 5.71 -18.93
C ARG A 135 8.82 6.40 -17.60
N LEU A 136 10.12 6.53 -17.34
CA LEU A 136 10.63 7.26 -16.17
C LEU A 136 10.42 8.77 -16.34
#